data_AF-A0A938RV15-F1
#
_entry.id   AF-A0A938RV15-F1
#
_cell.length_a   1.000
_cell.length_b   1.000
_cell.length_c   1.000
_cell.angle_alpha   90.00
_cell.angle_beta   90.00
_cell.angle_gamma   90.00
#
_symmetry.space_group_name_H-M   'P 1'
#
loop_
_entity.id
_entity.type
_entity.pdbx_description
1 polymer ?
#
loop_
_entity_poly.entity_id
_entity_poly.type
_entity_poly.pdbx_seq_one_letter_code
_entity_poly.pdbx_strand_id
1 'polypeptide(L)' 'MNCEECTGFLHDYLAGELPDKQQRIFEGHLSLCPQCVVYLESYRKTLALGALVAEEPAEPIPEALVHAILAARTV' A
#
# COMPACT_ATOMS: atom_id res chain seq x y z
N MET A 1 18.42 2.71 2.76
CA MET A 1 17.74 2.09 1.62
C MET A 1 18.08 2.83 0.35
N ASN A 2 18.06 2.14 -0.79
CA ASN A 2 18.12 2.75 -2.11
C ASN A 2 16.72 3.17 -2.59
N CYS A 3 16.63 3.78 -3.77
CA CYS A 3 15.34 4.24 -4.31
C CYS A 3 14.38 3.08 -4.63
N GLU A 4 14.88 1.95 -5.12
CA GLU A 4 14.08 0.77 -5.45
C GLU A 4 13.38 0.22 -4.20
N GLU A 5 14.14 -0.01 -3.14
CA GLU A 5 13.63 -0.41 -1.83
C GLU A 5 12.60 0.61 -1.30
N CYS A 6 12.88 1.91 -1.42
CA CYS A 6 11.95 2.97 -1.02
C CYS A 6 10.62 2.86 -1.77
N THR A 7 10.66 2.69 -3.10
CA THR A 7 9.41 2.53 -3.87
C THR A 7 8.63 1.27 -3.50
N GLY A 8 9.31 0.21 -3.06
CA GLY A 8 8.67 -1.02 -2.57
C GLY A 8 7.89 -0.84 -1.26
N PHE A 9 8.23 0.15 -0.43
CA PHE A 9 7.61 0.38 0.88
C PHE A 9 6.52 1.45 0.89
N LEU A 10 6.15 2.02 -0.27
CA LEU A 10 5.21 3.15 -0.33
C LEU A 10 3.83 2.83 0.25
N HIS A 11 3.32 1.62 -0.03
CA HIS A 11 2.02 1.18 0.45
C HIS A 11 2.03 1.10 1.98
N ASP A 12 2.91 0.28 2.54
CA ASP A 12 3.05 0.05 3.98
C ASP A 12 3.35 1.35 4.73
N TYR A 13 4.15 2.26 4.15
CA TYR A 13 4.43 3.57 4.74
C TYR A 13 3.16 4.42 4.87
N LEU A 14 2.34 4.47 3.80
CA LEU A 14 1.09 5.24 3.82
C LEU A 14 0.00 4.58 4.66
N ALA A 15 0.01 3.25 4.77
CA ALA A 15 -0.87 2.49 5.66
C ALA A 15 -0.46 2.59 7.14
N GLY A 16 0.76 3.08 7.44
CA GLY A 16 1.30 3.12 8.80
C GLY A 16 1.70 1.74 9.33
N GLU A 17 2.01 0.81 8.44
CA GLU A 17 2.30 -0.60 8.74
C GLU A 17 3.80 -0.93 8.76
N LEU A 18 4.66 0.05 8.42
CA LEU A 18 6.09 -0.13 8.55
C LEU A 18 6.52 -0.24 10.02
N PRO A 19 7.38 -1.21 10.37
CA PRO A 19 8.03 -1.24 11.67
C PRO A 19 8.82 0.04 11.94
N ASP A 20 8.83 0.54 13.18
CA ASP A 20 9.50 1.80 13.58
C ASP A 20 10.90 2.00 12.99
N LYS A 21 11.71 0.94 13.01
CA LYS A 21 13.08 0.99 12.47
C LYS A 21 13.06 1.26 10.97
N GLN A 22 12.16 0.59 10.25
CA GLN A 22 12.03 0.72 8.80
C GLN A 22 11.46 2.09 8.41
N GLN A 23 10.48 2.58 9.17
CA GLN A 23 9.91 3.91 8.98
C GLN A 23 11.00 5.00 9.08
N ARG A 24 11.86 4.96 10.11
CA ARG A 24 12.96 5.92 10.26
C ARG A 24 13.96 5.87 9.09
N ILE A 25 14.29 4.67 8.60
CA ILE A 25 15.20 4.51 7.44
C ILE A 25 14.54 5.09 6.18
N PHE A 26 13.24 4.87 6.02
CA PHE A 26 12.45 5.37 4.89
C PHE A 26 12.37 6.90 4.88
N GLU A 27 12.00 7.50 6.02
CA GLU A 27 11.95 8.95 6.19
C GLU A 27 13.34 9.60 6.03
N GLY A 28 14.38 8.92 6.51
CA GLY A 28 15.77 9.31 6.27
C GLY A 28 16.10 9.38 4.77
N HIS A 29 15.67 8.39 3.98
CA HIS A 29 15.84 8.43 2.52
C HIS A 29 15.06 9.59 1.88
N LEU A 30 13.79 9.79 2.26
CA LEU A 30 12.97 10.88 1.73
C LEU A 30 13.58 12.26 2.02
N SER A 31 14.23 12.43 3.17
CA SER A 31 14.91 13.69 3.51
C SER A 31 16.10 14.02 2.60
N LEU A 32 16.68 13.01 1.93
CA LEU A 32 17.88 13.16 1.10
C LEU A 32 17.60 13.02 -0.40
N CYS A 33 16.44 12.48 -0.79
CA CYS A 33 16.12 12.17 -2.19
C CYS A 33 14.85 12.87 -2.67
N PRO A 34 14.96 14.03 -3.33
CA PRO A 34 13.79 14.76 -3.86
C PRO A 34 12.96 13.95 -4.88
N GLN A 35 13.60 13.05 -5.62
CA GLN A 35 12.90 12.21 -6.61
C GLN A 35 11.93 11.24 -5.95
N CYS A 36 12.33 10.63 -4.83
CA CYS A 36 11.44 9.74 -4.07
C CYS A 36 10.30 10.49 -3.38
N VAL A 37 10.51 11.76 -2.98
CA VAL A 37 9.43 12.63 -2.49
C VAL A 37 8.40 12.88 -3.60
N VAL A 38 8.85 13.24 -4.81
CA VAL A 38 7.96 13.43 -5.97
C VAL A 38 7.22 12.14 -6.33
N TYR A 39 7.89 11.00 -6.23
CA TYR A 39 7.29 9.71 -6.51
C TYR A 39 6.23 9.33 -5.46
N LEU A 40 6.49 9.57 -4.18
CA LEU A 40 5.51 9.40 -3.10
C LEU A 40 4.25 10.24 -3.32
N GLU A 41 4.41 11.51 -3.72
CA GLU A 41 3.28 12.38 -4.06
C GLU A 41 2.48 11.86 -5.27
N SER A 42 3.18 11.32 -6.27
CA SER A 42 2.52 10.71 -7.44
C SER A 42 1.74 9.45 -7.03
N TYR A 43 2.30 8.62 -6.16
CA TYR A 43 1.64 7.43 -5.63
C TYR A 43 0.39 7.79 -4.81
N ARG A 44 0.44 8.83 -3.97
CA ARG A 44 -0.73 9.37 -3.25
C ARG A 44 -1.86 9.77 -4.20
N LYS A 45 -1.54 10.43 -5.31
CA LYS A 45 -2.53 10.79 -6.35
C LYS A 45 -3.14 9.56 -7.01
N THR A 46 -2.33 8.54 -7.30
CA THR A 46 -2.83 7.27 -7.85
C THR A 46 -3.85 6.62 -6.92
N LEU A 47 -3.58 6.59 -5.61
CA LEU A 47 -4.53 6.06 -4.62
C LEU A 47 -5.83 6.87 -4.59
N ALA A 48 -5.73 8.21 -4.58
CA ALA A 48 -6.91 9.08 -4.60
C ALA A 48 -7.77 8.87 -5.86
N LEU A 49 -7.14 8.76 -7.04
CA LEU A 49 -7.83 8.49 -8.29
C LEU A 49 -8.48 7.11 -8.29
N GLY A 50 -7.80 6.08 -7.78
CA GLY A 50 -8.36 4.74 -7.65
C GLY A 50 -9.59 4.70 -6.73
N ALA A 51 -9.53 5.43 -5.60
CA ALA A 51 -10.65 5.53 -4.66
C ALA A 51 -11.90 6.17 -5.29
N LEU A 52 -11.73 7.18 -6.15
CA LEU A 52 -12.86 7.83 -6.85
C LEU A 52 -13.60 6.91 -7.81
N VAL A 53 -12.91 5.91 -8.39
CA VAL A 53 -13.51 4.95 -9.33
C VAL A 53 -14.08 3.74 -8.59
N ALA A 54 -13.64 3.47 -7.36
CA ALA A 54 -14.09 2.36 -6.53
C ALA A 54 -15.49 2.56 -5.91
N GLU A 55 -16.17 3.68 -6.19
CA GLU A 55 -17.51 3.99 -5.66
C GLU A 55 -18.66 3.17 -6.28
N GLU A 56 -18.38 2.26 -7.21
CA GLU A 56 -19.40 1.30 -7.63
C GLU A 56 -19.78 0.40 -6.44
N PRO A 57 -21.09 0.25 -6.12
CA PRO A 57 -21.50 -0.61 -5.03
C PRO A 57 -20.97 -2.01 -5.31
N ALA A 58 -20.07 -2.47 -4.44
CA ALA A 58 -19.51 -3.81 -4.55
C ALA A 58 -20.65 -4.81 -4.63
N GLU A 59 -20.63 -5.65 -5.68
CA GLU A 59 -21.54 -6.79 -5.74
C GLU A 59 -21.39 -7.62 -4.45
N PRO A 60 -22.49 -8.18 -3.92
CA PRO A 60 -22.42 -8.98 -2.72
C PRO A 60 -21.42 -10.13 -2.93
N ILE A 61 -20.48 -10.28 -2.00
CA ILE A 61 -19.46 -11.32 -2.06
C ILE A 61 -20.16 -12.68 -2.13
N PRO A 62 -19.88 -13.54 -3.13
CA PRO A 62 -20.53 -14.84 -3.24
C PRO A 62 -20.21 -15.72 -2.03
N GLU A 63 -21.24 -16.28 -1.39
CA GLU A 63 -21.08 -17.13 -0.20
C GLU A 63 -20.18 -18.35 -0.46
N ALA A 64 -20.24 -18.89 -1.68
CA ALA A 64 -19.38 -19.99 -2.11
C ALA A 64 -17.88 -19.63 -2.03
N LEU A 65 -17.51 -18.37 -2.30
CA LEU A 65 -16.14 -17.90 -2.19
C LEU A 65 -15.71 -17.82 -0.71
N VAL A 66 -16.57 -17.31 0.17
CA VAL A 66 -16.31 -17.26 1.62
C VAL A 66 -16.05 -18.66 2.16
N HIS A 67 -16.92 -19.62 1.84
CA HIS A 67 -16.75 -21.02 2.24
C HIS A 67 -15.45 -21.65 1.72
N ALA A 68 -15.10 -21.41 0.47
CA ALA A 68 -13.87 -21.93 -0.12
C ALA A 68 -12.61 -21.40 0.61
N ILE A 69 -12.57 -20.10 0.93
CA ILE A 69 -11.46 -19.49 1.68
C ILE A 69 -11.35 -20.08 3.08
N LEU A 70 -12.48 -20.25 3.79
CA LEU A 70 -12.48 -20.83 5.13
C LEU A 70 -11.98 -22.28 5.14
N ALA A 71 -12.42 -23.10 4.18
CA ALA A 71 -11.98 -24.49 4.07
C ALA A 71 -10.47 -24.61 3.77
N ALA A 72 -9.89 -23.67 3.03
CA ALA A 72 -8.46 -23.65 2.73
C ALA A 72 -7.58 -23.29 3.93
N ARG A 73 -8.11 -22.60 4.95
CA ARG A 73 -7.37 -22.19 6.17
C ARG A 73 -7.34 -23.27 7.25
N THR A 74 -8.15 -24.33 7.10
CA THR A 74 -8.23 -25.45 8.04
C THR A 74 -7.29 -26.61 7.70
N VAL A 75 -6.39 -26.44 6.73
CA VAL A 75 -5.33 -27.39 6.32
C VAL A 75 -3.98 -26.83 6.73
#